data_AF-U2AXY6-F1
#
_entry.id   AF-U2AXY6-F1
#
_cell.length_a   1.000
_cell.length_b   1.000
_cell.length_c   1.000
_cell.angle_alpha   90.00
_cell.angle_beta   90.00
_cell.angle_gamma   90.00
#
_symmetry.space_group_name_H-M   'P 1'
#
loop_
_entity.id
_entity.type
_entity.pdbx_description
1 polymer ?
#
loop_
_entity_poly.entity_id
_entity_poly.type
_entity_poly.pdbx_seq_one_letter_code
_entity_poly.pdbx_strand_id
1 'polypeptide(L)'
;MNLELSIALALGAVLLTLGHWLSQRAERRHHLALGQLESQTLQRCLELLQALQKHRGLGAQQDIASVSQRNALARQLDALWLNWPGASLQLPALQQHWPQLRRKPADFEAHSKLIEALLEAIEQLEDRLYQHEHPAIRGLGEACRALEDLARLRGLAVRAANYSRCPPGLQMQMRFLCERLDEQGQDQPLHALLERLRHELIDAPQVRLAPADCFALLTPLIEQRLQGIRLNLA
;
A
#
# COMPACT_ATOMS: atom_id res chain seq x y z
N MET A 1 -11.22 32.10 -60.42
CA MET A 1 -10.98 31.82 -58.98
C MET A 1 -10.00 32.87 -58.49
N ASN A 2 -10.40 33.72 -57.54
CA ASN A 2 -9.59 34.88 -57.13
C ASN A 2 -8.37 34.44 -56.32
N LEU A 3 -7.19 34.97 -56.66
CA LEU A 3 -5.91 34.65 -56.01
C LEU A 3 -5.96 34.83 -54.48
N GLU A 4 -6.67 35.86 -54.02
CA GLU A 4 -6.87 36.15 -52.59
C GLU A 4 -7.64 35.03 -51.87
N LEU A 5 -8.66 34.45 -52.53
CA LEU A 5 -9.43 33.35 -51.97
C LEU A 5 -8.57 32.09 -51.81
N SER A 6 -7.71 31.79 -52.81
CA SER A 6 -6.77 30.66 -52.72
C SER A 6 -5.73 30.85 -51.62
N ILE A 7 -5.22 32.07 -51.43
CA ILE A 7 -4.27 32.39 -50.35
C ILE A 7 -4.94 32.26 -48.98
N ALA A 8 -6.15 32.79 -48.82
CA ALA A 8 -6.92 32.70 -47.58
C ALA A 8 -7.25 31.23 -47.22
N LEU A 9 -7.64 30.41 -48.20
CA LEU A 9 -7.91 28.99 -48.00
C LEU A 9 -6.64 28.21 -47.63
N ALA A 10 -5.51 28.51 -48.29
CA ALA A 10 -4.22 27.88 -47.97
C ALA A 10 -3.76 28.22 -46.55
N LEU A 11 -3.85 29.50 -46.14
CA LEU A 11 -3.54 29.94 -44.78
C LEU A 11 -4.47 29.30 -43.75
N GLY A 12 -5.77 29.23 -44.02
CA GLY A 12 -6.73 28.55 -43.16
C GLY A 12 -6.39 27.07 -42.97
N ALA A 13 -6.05 26.37 -44.05
CA ALA A 13 -5.63 24.97 -43.98
C ALA A 13 -4.33 24.76 -43.19
N VAL A 14 -3.34 25.65 -43.34
CA VAL A 14 -2.09 25.61 -42.57
C VAL A 14 -2.35 25.85 -41.09
N LEU A 15 -3.19 26.83 -40.73
CA LEU A 15 -3.52 27.10 -39.33
C LEU A 15 -4.28 25.93 -38.68
N LEU A 16 -5.20 25.29 -39.41
CA LEU A 16 -5.93 24.13 -38.91
C LEU A 16 -5.01 22.92 -38.70
N THR A 17 -4.12 22.63 -39.66
CA THR A 17 -3.17 21.51 -39.51
C THR A 17 -2.17 21.76 -38.39
N LEU A 18 -1.66 22.99 -38.26
CA LEU A 18 -0.78 23.39 -37.16
C LEU A 18 -1.50 23.32 -35.80
N GLY A 19 -2.73 23.82 -35.71
CA GLY A 19 -3.54 23.74 -34.50
C GLY A 19 -3.81 22.30 -34.06
N HIS A 20 -4.18 21.44 -35.01
CA HIS A 20 -4.39 20.01 -34.73
C HIS A 20 -3.10 19.32 -34.28
N TRP A 21 -1.97 19.59 -34.93
CA TRP A 21 -0.67 19.06 -34.53
C TRP A 21 -0.25 19.52 -33.13
N LEU A 22 -0.45 20.79 -32.79
CA LEU A 22 -0.16 21.32 -31.46
C LEU A 22 -1.07 20.70 -30.39
N SER A 23 -2.37 20.52 -30.67
CA SER A 23 -3.30 19.83 -29.76
C SER A 23 -2.87 18.40 -29.48
N GLN A 24 -2.61 17.62 -30.54
CA GLN A 24 -2.13 16.24 -30.41
C GLN A 24 -0.81 16.17 -29.63
N ARG A 25 0.11 17.10 -29.85
CA ARG A 25 1.38 17.16 -29.12
C ARG A 25 1.15 17.51 -27.64
N ALA A 26 0.24 18.41 -27.34
CA ALA A 26 -0.11 18.78 -25.96
C ALA A 26 -0.79 17.62 -25.24
N GLU A 27 -1.75 16.95 -25.87
CA GLU A 27 -2.43 15.76 -25.36
C GLU A 27 -1.43 14.63 -25.06
N ARG A 28 -0.55 14.30 -26.01
CA ARG A 28 0.48 13.26 -25.79
C ARG A 28 1.39 13.61 -24.61
N ARG A 29 1.85 14.86 -24.51
CA ARG A 29 2.67 15.31 -23.38
C ARG A 29 1.92 15.23 -22.07
N HIS A 30 0.64 15.59 -22.07
CA HIS A 30 -0.22 15.51 -20.89
C HIS A 30 -0.41 14.06 -20.44
N HIS A 31 -0.73 13.14 -21.36
CA HIS A 31 -0.87 11.71 -21.04
C HIS A 31 0.43 11.11 -20.51
N LEU A 32 1.58 11.42 -21.11
CA LEU A 32 2.88 10.96 -20.62
C LEU A 32 3.19 11.50 -19.21
N ALA A 33 2.94 12.79 -18.97
CA ALA A 33 3.15 13.39 -17.65
C ALA A 33 2.20 12.81 -16.59
N LEU A 34 0.95 12.54 -16.97
CA LEU A 34 -0.04 11.92 -16.10
C LEU A 34 0.36 10.48 -15.74
N GLY A 35 0.72 9.65 -16.72
CA GLY A 35 1.17 8.28 -16.46
C GLY A 35 2.42 8.22 -15.58
N GLN A 36 3.37 9.15 -15.77
CA GLN A 36 4.52 9.29 -14.87
C GLN A 36 4.11 9.66 -13.45
N LEU A 37 3.18 10.60 -13.29
CA LEU A 37 2.67 11.00 -11.98
C LEU A 37 1.93 9.84 -11.29
N GLU A 38 1.09 9.09 -12.01
CA GLU A 38 0.39 7.90 -11.51
C GLU A 38 1.38 6.82 -11.07
N SER A 39 2.39 6.51 -11.88
CA SER A 39 3.44 5.54 -11.54
C SER A 39 4.25 5.94 -10.31
N GLN A 40 4.69 7.20 -10.22
CA GLN A 40 5.38 7.72 -9.03
C GLN A 40 4.49 7.69 -7.78
N THR A 41 3.20 7.98 -7.95
CA THR A 41 2.22 7.92 -6.86
C THR A 41 2.03 6.50 -6.38
N LEU A 42 1.98 5.53 -7.30
CA LEU A 42 1.86 4.13 -6.97
C LEU A 42 3.07 3.63 -6.15
N GLN A 43 4.29 3.97 -6.58
CA GLN A 43 5.50 3.65 -5.82
C GLN A 43 5.44 4.25 -4.40
N ARG A 44 5.01 5.51 -4.28
CA ARG A 44 4.78 6.16 -2.98
C ARG A 44 3.71 5.43 -2.15
N CYS A 45 2.64 4.94 -2.77
CA CYS A 45 1.61 4.16 -2.07
C CYS A 45 2.18 2.86 -1.49
N LEU A 46 3.07 2.17 -2.20
CA LEU A 46 3.72 0.96 -1.69
C LEU A 46 4.66 1.25 -0.52
N GLU A 47 5.38 2.37 -0.57
CA GLU A 47 6.20 2.84 0.55
C GLU A 47 5.36 3.21 1.77
N LEU A 48 4.25 3.93 1.54
CA LEU A 48 3.27 4.27 2.58
C LEU A 48 2.67 3.00 3.20
N LEU A 49 2.27 2.04 2.38
CA LEU A 49 1.70 0.76 2.82
C LEU A 49 2.67 0.05 3.75
N GLN A 50 3.92 -0.15 3.31
CA GLN A 50 4.96 -0.79 4.11
C GLN A 50 5.21 -0.05 5.44
N ALA A 51 5.35 1.28 5.38
CA ALA A 51 5.65 2.09 6.55
C ALA A 51 4.49 2.12 7.55
N LEU A 52 3.24 2.26 7.09
CA LEU A 52 2.03 2.19 7.92
C LEU A 52 1.86 0.82 8.56
N GLN A 53 2.07 -0.26 7.80
CA GLN A 53 2.00 -1.63 8.31
C GLN A 53 3.03 -1.90 9.42
N LYS A 54 4.28 -1.43 9.23
CA LYS A 54 5.33 -1.53 10.25
C LYS A 54 4.99 -0.66 11.47
N HIS A 55 4.55 0.58 11.25
CA HIS A 55 4.16 1.50 12.32
C HIS A 55 3.00 0.94 13.17
N ARG A 56 1.96 0.42 12.52
CA ARG A 56 0.83 -0.28 13.16
C ARG A 56 1.30 -1.48 13.98
N GLY A 57 2.21 -2.29 13.43
CA GLY A 57 2.77 -3.46 14.12
C GLY A 57 3.50 -3.12 15.43
N LEU A 58 4.17 -1.96 15.47
CA LEU A 58 4.86 -1.46 16.68
C LEU A 58 3.98 -0.55 17.55
N GLY A 59 2.72 -0.35 17.16
CA GLY A 59 1.84 0.68 17.72
C GLY A 59 1.62 0.57 19.22
N ALA A 60 1.44 -0.67 19.72
CA ALA A 60 1.19 -0.96 21.13
C ALA A 60 2.47 -1.19 21.95
N GLN A 61 3.64 -1.26 21.31
CA GLN A 61 4.89 -1.59 21.99
C GLN A 61 5.44 -0.39 22.77
N GLN A 62 6.01 -0.68 23.94
CA GLN A 62 6.49 0.33 24.90
C GLN A 62 7.99 0.22 25.19
N ASP A 63 8.66 -0.85 24.74
CA ASP A 63 10.09 -0.98 24.90
C ASP A 63 10.85 0.07 24.06
N ILE A 64 12.05 0.42 24.51
CA ILE A 64 12.85 1.52 23.95
C ILE A 64 13.13 1.30 22.45
N ALA A 65 13.42 0.06 22.04
CA ALA A 65 13.77 -0.27 20.67
C ALA A 65 12.56 -0.08 19.74
N SER A 66 11.41 -0.66 20.10
CA SER A 66 10.17 -0.52 19.33
C SER A 66 9.69 0.93 19.26
N VAL A 67 9.79 1.69 20.36
CA VAL A 67 9.42 3.11 20.37
C VAL A 67 10.33 3.93 19.46
N SER A 68 11.64 3.67 19.50
CA SER A 68 12.61 4.33 18.60
C SER A 68 12.31 4.04 17.13
N GLN A 69 12.11 2.76 16.79
CA GLN A 69 11.79 2.33 15.44
C GLN A 69 10.45 2.91 14.96
N ARG A 70 9.42 2.91 15.81
CA ARG A 70 8.12 3.53 15.50
C ARG A 70 8.24 5.02 15.24
N ASN A 71 9.03 5.75 16.02
CA ASN A 71 9.27 7.17 15.82
C ASN A 71 10.04 7.47 14.53
N ALA A 72 10.97 6.59 14.13
CA ALA A 72 11.64 6.68 12.83
C ALA A 72 10.65 6.48 11.68
N LEU A 73 9.79 5.47 11.76
CA LEU A 73 8.72 5.23 10.79
C LEU A 73 7.75 6.42 10.72
N ALA A 74 7.41 7.03 11.84
CA ALA A 74 6.54 8.20 11.86
C ALA A 74 7.15 9.39 11.08
N ARG A 75 8.46 9.62 11.21
CA ARG A 75 9.17 10.65 10.41
C ARG A 75 9.21 10.31 8.92
N GLN A 76 9.41 9.03 8.58
CA GLN A 76 9.33 8.58 7.19
C GLN A 76 7.93 8.83 6.62
N LEU A 77 6.88 8.49 7.36
CA LEU A 77 5.49 8.73 6.99
C LEU A 77 5.20 10.22 6.80
N ASP A 78 5.72 11.10 7.68
CA ASP A 78 5.59 12.55 7.49
C ASP A 78 6.13 13.01 6.12
N ALA A 79 7.30 12.51 5.73
CA ALA A 79 7.91 12.84 4.44
C ALA A 79 7.11 12.29 3.25
N LEU A 80 6.59 11.07 3.36
CA LEU A 80 5.76 10.44 2.33
C LEU A 80 4.43 11.18 2.13
N TRP A 81 3.85 11.72 3.20
CA TRP A 81 2.58 12.47 3.14
C TRP A 81 2.71 13.92 2.66
N LEU A 82 3.89 14.54 2.80
CA LEU A 82 4.09 15.98 2.55
C LEU A 82 3.66 16.44 1.14
N ASN A 83 3.79 15.56 0.14
CA ASN A 83 3.40 15.84 -1.25
C ASN A 83 2.43 14.78 -1.78
N TRP A 84 1.44 14.36 -0.98
CA TRP A 84 0.40 13.46 -1.46
C TRP A 84 -0.36 14.09 -2.65
N PRO A 85 -0.36 13.48 -3.85
CA PRO A 85 -0.90 14.07 -5.07
C PRO A 85 -2.43 13.91 -5.17
N GLY A 86 -3.12 13.84 -4.04
CA GLY A 86 -4.53 13.44 -3.94
C GLY A 86 -5.45 14.22 -4.86
N ALA A 87 -5.43 15.56 -4.77
CA ALA A 87 -6.28 16.40 -5.60
C ALA A 87 -5.96 16.30 -7.11
N SER A 88 -4.67 16.25 -7.46
CA SER A 88 -4.21 16.20 -8.86
C SER A 88 -4.60 14.91 -9.56
N LEU A 89 -4.68 13.79 -8.83
CA LEU A 89 -5.05 12.47 -9.35
C LEU A 89 -6.47 12.04 -8.94
N GLN A 90 -7.27 12.93 -8.33
CA GLN A 90 -8.60 12.60 -7.82
C GLN A 90 -8.61 11.40 -6.86
N LEU A 91 -7.55 11.24 -6.07
CA LEU A 91 -7.44 10.24 -5.01
C LEU A 91 -7.95 10.81 -3.68
N PRO A 92 -8.41 9.94 -2.75
CA PRO A 92 -8.87 10.39 -1.43
C PRO A 92 -7.79 11.16 -0.66
N ALA A 93 -8.24 12.07 0.22
CA ALA A 93 -7.37 12.89 1.07
C ALA A 93 -6.84 12.12 2.29
N LEU A 94 -6.19 10.99 2.04
CA LEU A 94 -5.71 10.05 3.06
C LEU A 94 -4.79 10.70 4.11
N GLN A 95 -3.98 11.67 3.69
CA GLN A 95 -3.02 12.39 4.53
C GLN A 95 -3.66 13.10 5.74
N GLN A 96 -4.95 13.43 5.67
CA GLN A 96 -5.66 14.11 6.76
C GLN A 96 -5.79 13.24 8.02
N HIS A 97 -5.76 11.92 7.88
CA HIS A 97 -5.90 10.97 8.99
C HIS A 97 -4.57 10.74 9.74
N TRP A 98 -3.43 11.00 9.09
CA TRP A 98 -2.11 10.69 9.62
C TRP A 98 -1.77 11.42 10.94
N PRO A 99 -2.03 12.73 11.12
CA PRO A 99 -1.67 13.43 12.36
C PRO A 99 -2.32 12.83 13.61
N GLN A 100 -3.56 12.34 13.51
CA GLN A 100 -4.25 11.68 14.61
C GLN A 100 -3.62 10.32 14.93
N LEU A 101 -3.35 9.51 13.91
CA LEU A 101 -2.72 8.20 14.05
C LEU A 101 -1.32 8.29 14.64
N ARG A 102 -0.53 9.27 14.21
CA ARG A 102 0.79 9.54 14.76
C ARG A 102 0.76 9.78 16.28
N ARG A 103 -0.27 10.47 16.77
CA ARG A 103 -0.47 10.75 18.21
C ARG A 103 -1.02 9.53 18.96
N LYS A 104 -1.73 8.64 18.28
CA LYS A 104 -2.33 7.43 18.84
C LYS A 104 -1.81 6.18 18.12
N PRO A 105 -0.51 5.86 18.24
CA PRO A 105 0.10 4.75 17.50
C PRO A 105 -0.54 3.39 17.81
N ALA A 106 -1.10 3.21 19.00
CA ALA A 106 -1.76 1.97 19.41
C ALA A 106 -3.18 1.78 18.82
N ASP A 107 -3.72 2.78 18.11
CA ASP A 107 -5.04 2.69 17.48
C ASP A 107 -4.99 1.83 16.21
N PHE A 108 -5.04 0.52 16.41
CA PHE A 108 -4.91 -0.48 15.36
C PHE A 108 -6.02 -0.41 14.31
N GLU A 109 -7.25 -0.11 14.73
CA GLU A 109 -8.40 -0.04 13.83
C GLU A 109 -8.31 1.18 12.92
N ALA A 110 -7.93 2.34 13.47
CA ALA A 110 -7.73 3.52 12.65
C ALA A 110 -6.58 3.34 11.65
N HIS A 111 -5.48 2.64 12.02
CA HIS A 111 -4.44 2.28 11.05
C HIS A 111 -4.99 1.35 9.97
N SER A 112 -5.78 0.34 10.34
CA SER A 112 -6.33 -0.62 9.39
C SER A 112 -7.28 0.05 8.40
N LYS A 113 -8.09 1.02 8.84
CA LYS A 113 -8.95 1.82 7.95
C LYS A 113 -8.14 2.69 6.98
N LEU A 114 -7.07 3.32 7.46
CA LEU A 114 -6.21 4.11 6.57
C LEU A 114 -5.48 3.22 5.54
N ILE A 115 -5.04 2.04 5.96
CA ILE A 115 -4.41 1.06 5.05
C ILE A 115 -5.43 0.57 4.02
N GLU A 116 -6.67 0.28 4.41
CA GLU A 116 -7.74 -0.11 3.48
C GLU A 116 -7.97 0.96 2.41
N ALA A 117 -8.13 2.23 2.83
CA ALA A 117 -8.32 3.33 1.91
C ALA A 117 -7.09 3.60 1.01
N LEU A 118 -5.89 3.23 1.47
CA LEU A 118 -4.67 3.25 0.65
C LEU A 118 -4.64 2.11 -0.37
N LEU A 119 -5.13 0.91 -0.01
CA LEU A 119 -5.27 -0.22 -0.93
C LEU A 119 -6.28 0.10 -2.04
N GLU A 120 -7.41 0.73 -1.72
CA GLU A 120 -8.38 1.22 -2.71
C GLU A 120 -7.73 2.24 -3.67
N ALA A 121 -6.88 3.13 -3.16
CA ALA A 121 -6.14 4.06 -4.01
C ALA A 121 -5.11 3.35 -4.92
N ILE A 122 -4.48 2.26 -4.45
CA ILE A 122 -3.60 1.42 -5.27
C ILE A 122 -4.39 0.76 -6.40
N GLU A 123 -5.55 0.19 -6.11
CA GLU A 123 -6.42 -0.44 -7.11
C GLU A 123 -6.90 0.57 -8.17
N GLN A 124 -7.28 1.76 -7.74
CA GLN A 124 -7.65 2.83 -8.66
C GLN A 124 -6.50 3.25 -9.58
N LEU A 125 -5.26 3.29 -9.07
CA LEU A 125 -4.07 3.60 -9.87
C LEU A 125 -3.72 2.44 -10.81
N GLU A 126 -3.85 1.19 -10.36
CA GLU A 126 -3.68 0.00 -11.18
C GLU A 126 -4.62 0.02 -12.40
N ASP A 127 -5.92 0.27 -12.19
CA ASP A 127 -6.90 0.31 -13.27
C ASP A 127 -6.54 1.35 -14.34
N ARG A 128 -6.11 2.55 -13.92
CA ARG A 128 -5.72 3.63 -14.83
C ARG A 128 -4.43 3.32 -15.59
N LEU A 129 -3.41 2.82 -14.89
CA LEU A 129 -2.13 2.49 -15.52
C LEU A 129 -2.27 1.29 -16.46
N TYR A 130 -3.13 0.32 -16.14
CA TYR A 130 -3.44 -0.79 -17.03
C TYR A 130 -4.09 -0.32 -18.33
N GLN A 131 -5.02 0.63 -18.27
CA GLN A 131 -5.64 1.25 -19.45
C GLN A 131 -4.64 2.01 -20.34
N HIS A 132 -3.54 2.51 -19.75
CA HIS A 132 -2.48 3.24 -20.44
C HIS A 132 -1.30 2.34 -20.89
N GLU A 133 -1.57 1.06 -21.23
CA GLU A 133 -0.61 0.10 -21.79
C GLU A 133 0.52 -0.37 -20.84
N HIS A 134 0.26 -0.43 -19.53
CA HIS A 134 1.13 -1.12 -18.56
C HIS A 134 0.57 -2.48 -18.13
N PRO A 135 0.55 -3.52 -18.99
CA PRO A 135 -0.11 -4.79 -18.67
C PRO A 135 0.52 -5.54 -17.48
N ALA A 136 1.81 -5.29 -17.20
CA ALA A 136 2.53 -5.89 -16.08
C ALA A 136 2.00 -5.48 -14.69
N ILE A 137 1.21 -4.40 -14.62
CA ILE A 137 0.68 -3.89 -13.35
C ILE A 137 -0.54 -4.66 -12.84
N ARG A 138 -1.17 -5.46 -13.71
CA ARG A 138 -2.40 -6.18 -13.38
C ARG A 138 -2.16 -7.23 -12.29
N GLY A 139 -3.05 -7.28 -11.31
CA GLY A 139 -2.96 -8.11 -10.10
C GLY A 139 -2.22 -7.43 -8.95
N LEU A 140 -1.84 -6.16 -9.07
CA LEU A 140 -1.08 -5.46 -8.03
C LEU A 140 -1.90 -5.24 -6.75
N GLY A 141 -3.16 -4.81 -6.88
CA GLY A 141 -4.08 -4.60 -5.76
C GLY A 141 -4.27 -5.89 -4.97
N GLU A 142 -4.50 -7.01 -5.67
CA GLU A 142 -4.60 -8.34 -5.06
C GLU A 142 -3.32 -8.73 -4.31
N ALA A 143 -2.15 -8.52 -4.93
CA ALA A 143 -0.87 -8.78 -4.28
C ALA A 143 -0.65 -7.90 -3.03
N CYS A 144 -1.07 -6.63 -3.08
CA CYS A 144 -1.01 -5.71 -1.95
C CYS A 144 -1.98 -6.10 -0.82
N ARG A 145 -3.17 -6.62 -1.15
CA ARG A 145 -4.12 -7.17 -0.17
C ARG A 145 -3.57 -8.43 0.50
N ALA A 146 -3.00 -9.35 -0.26
CA ALA A 146 -2.35 -10.55 0.28
C ALA A 146 -1.13 -10.19 1.16
N LEU A 147 -0.40 -9.12 0.84
CA LEU A 147 0.65 -8.56 1.68
C LEU A 147 0.07 -7.98 2.99
N GLU A 148 -1.04 -7.25 2.90
CA GLU A 148 -1.71 -6.67 4.06
C GLU A 148 -2.24 -7.74 5.02
N ASP A 149 -2.71 -8.89 4.54
CA ASP A 149 -3.15 -9.98 5.41
C ASP A 149 -2.05 -10.47 6.33
N LEU A 150 -0.83 -10.65 5.79
CA LEU A 150 0.35 -10.98 6.61
C LEU A 150 0.71 -9.86 7.58
N ALA A 151 0.70 -8.61 7.11
CA ALA A 151 1.04 -7.46 7.94
C ALA A 151 0.03 -7.22 9.07
N ARG A 152 -1.25 -7.54 8.82
CA ARG A 152 -2.34 -7.48 9.79
C ARG A 152 -2.22 -8.60 10.79
N LEU A 153 -1.96 -9.83 10.33
CA LEU A 153 -1.68 -10.97 11.21
C LEU A 153 -0.50 -10.67 12.13
N ARG A 154 0.59 -10.07 11.61
CA ARG A 154 1.73 -9.63 12.43
C ARG A 154 1.29 -8.68 13.52
N GLY A 155 0.54 -7.64 13.17
CA GLY A 155 0.10 -6.64 14.15
C GLY A 155 -0.87 -7.20 15.20
N LEU A 156 -1.76 -8.13 14.84
CA LEU A 156 -2.62 -8.82 15.80
C LEU A 156 -1.81 -9.76 16.71
N ALA A 157 -0.86 -10.51 16.15
CA ALA A 157 -0.02 -11.43 16.90
C ALA A 157 0.82 -10.69 17.95
N VAL A 158 1.47 -9.59 17.55
CA VAL A 158 2.23 -8.71 18.45
C VAL A 158 1.35 -8.16 19.57
N ARG A 159 0.10 -7.80 19.29
CA ARG A 159 -0.84 -7.32 20.32
C ARG A 159 -1.25 -8.44 21.27
N ALA A 160 -1.63 -9.60 20.74
CA ALA A 160 -2.01 -10.77 21.53
C ALA A 160 -0.87 -11.25 22.44
N ALA A 161 0.38 -11.11 21.99
CA ALA A 161 1.57 -11.48 22.74
C ALA A 161 1.82 -10.64 24.01
N ASN A 162 1.11 -9.52 24.21
CA ASN A 162 1.19 -8.74 25.45
C ASN A 162 0.28 -9.29 26.56
N TYR A 163 -0.52 -10.32 26.27
CA TYR A 163 -1.42 -10.94 27.24
C TYR A 163 -0.87 -12.30 27.68
N SER A 164 -1.18 -12.73 28.90
CA SER A 164 -0.84 -14.07 29.38
C SER A 164 -1.57 -15.17 28.60
N ARG A 165 -2.77 -14.87 28.09
CA ARG A 165 -3.56 -15.71 27.20
C ARG A 165 -4.14 -14.85 26.08
N CYS A 166 -4.19 -15.39 24.86
CA CYS A 166 -4.76 -14.69 23.72
C CYS A 166 -6.24 -14.30 23.98
N PRO A 167 -6.60 -13.01 23.91
CA PRO A 167 -7.99 -12.58 24.07
C PRO A 167 -8.90 -13.17 22.98
N PRO A 168 -10.14 -13.59 23.30
CA PRO A 168 -11.02 -14.26 22.34
C PRO A 168 -11.27 -13.49 21.04
N GLY A 169 -11.41 -12.16 21.12
CA GLY A 169 -11.59 -11.31 19.94
C GLY A 169 -10.38 -11.28 19.01
N LEU A 170 -9.16 -11.27 19.56
CA LEU A 170 -7.92 -11.35 18.77
C LEU A 170 -7.72 -12.77 18.24
N GLN A 171 -8.03 -13.78 19.04
CA GLN A 171 -7.96 -15.19 18.65
C GLN A 171 -8.81 -15.46 17.41
N MET A 172 -10.08 -15.03 17.40
CA MET A 172 -10.98 -15.21 16.27
C MET A 172 -10.48 -14.50 15.01
N GLN A 173 -10.04 -13.25 15.12
CA GLN A 173 -9.49 -12.49 13.98
C GLN A 173 -8.24 -13.16 13.40
N MET A 174 -7.33 -13.64 14.25
CA MET A 174 -6.12 -14.30 13.80
C MET A 174 -6.41 -15.66 13.16
N ARG A 175 -7.34 -16.47 13.71
CA ARG A 175 -7.74 -17.74 13.10
C ARG A 175 -8.29 -17.54 11.69
N PHE A 176 -9.20 -16.57 11.53
CA PHE A 176 -9.76 -16.22 10.23
C PHE A 176 -8.67 -15.80 9.22
N LEU A 177 -7.69 -15.00 9.65
CA LEU A 177 -6.57 -14.62 8.79
C LEU A 177 -5.66 -15.82 8.46
N CYS A 178 -5.36 -16.68 9.43
CA CYS A 178 -4.57 -17.89 9.19
C CYS A 178 -5.25 -18.80 8.16
N GLU A 179 -6.56 -19.07 8.31
CA GLU A 179 -7.35 -19.86 7.37
C GLU A 179 -7.31 -19.28 5.96
N ARG A 180 -7.55 -17.97 5.82
CA ARG A 180 -7.47 -17.29 4.52
C ARG A 180 -6.07 -17.35 3.90
N LEU A 181 -5.02 -17.21 4.71
CA LEU A 181 -3.63 -17.28 4.25
C LEU A 181 -3.22 -18.70 3.85
N ASP A 182 -3.73 -19.74 4.53
CA ASP A 182 -3.54 -21.15 4.16
C ASP A 182 -4.22 -21.45 2.80
N GLU A 183 -5.41 -20.88 2.54
CA GLU A 183 -6.11 -21.04 1.25
C GLU A 183 -5.39 -20.35 0.08
N GLN A 184 -4.74 -19.21 0.33
CA GLN A 184 -4.09 -18.38 -0.68
C GLN A 184 -2.70 -18.89 -1.11
N GLY A 185 -2.07 -19.81 -0.36
CA GLY A 185 -0.68 -20.18 -0.62
C GLY A 185 -0.32 -21.60 -0.21
N GLN A 186 0.29 -22.34 -1.14
CA GLN A 186 0.93 -23.64 -0.88
C GLN A 186 2.41 -23.49 -0.49
N ASP A 187 2.75 -22.44 0.26
CA ASP A 187 4.12 -22.14 0.63
C ASP A 187 4.46 -22.79 1.99
N GLN A 188 5.36 -23.78 1.98
CA GLN A 188 5.73 -24.54 3.17
C GLN A 188 6.25 -23.64 4.32
N PRO A 189 7.12 -22.64 4.08
CA PRO A 189 7.48 -21.61 5.05
C PRO A 189 6.30 -20.90 5.71
N LEU A 190 5.29 -20.48 4.93
CA LEU A 190 4.11 -19.80 5.46
C LEU A 190 3.32 -20.76 6.36
N HIS A 191 3.05 -21.97 5.87
CA HIS A 191 2.29 -22.94 6.64
C HIS A 191 2.95 -23.28 7.99
N ALA A 192 4.27 -23.52 8.00
CA ALA A 192 5.01 -23.77 9.24
C ALA A 192 4.95 -22.58 10.22
N LEU A 193 4.97 -21.34 9.71
CA LEU A 193 4.81 -20.14 10.52
C LEU A 193 3.40 -20.03 11.11
N LEU A 194 2.36 -20.30 10.32
CA LEU A 194 0.97 -20.23 10.77
C LEU A 194 0.70 -21.29 11.85
N GLU A 195 1.21 -22.50 11.67
CA GLU A 195 1.14 -23.56 12.68
C GLU A 195 1.84 -23.15 13.98
N ARG A 196 3.01 -22.51 13.88
CA ARG A 196 3.72 -21.99 15.05
C ARG A 196 2.89 -20.95 15.80
N LEU A 197 2.26 -20.00 15.09
CA LEU A 197 1.37 -19.01 15.70
C LEU A 197 0.16 -19.68 16.37
N ARG A 198 -0.44 -20.68 15.72
CA ARG A 198 -1.56 -21.45 16.29
C ARG A 198 -1.17 -22.08 17.63
N HIS A 199 -0.05 -22.80 17.67
CA HIS A 199 0.40 -23.57 18.83
C HIS A 199 0.96 -22.72 19.98
N GLU A 200 1.68 -21.64 19.68
CA GLU A 200 2.41 -20.87 20.69
C GLU A 200 1.69 -19.58 21.13
N LEU A 201 0.69 -19.12 20.39
CA LEU A 201 0.00 -17.85 20.65
C LEU A 201 -1.53 -17.97 20.61
N ILE A 202 -2.10 -18.43 19.51
CA ILE A 202 -3.54 -18.33 19.25
C ILE A 202 -4.31 -19.32 20.13
N ASP A 203 -3.93 -20.59 20.10
CA ASP A 203 -4.63 -21.69 20.79
C ASP A 203 -3.93 -22.11 22.08
N ALA A 204 -2.77 -21.51 22.36
CA ALA A 204 -1.98 -21.81 23.52
C ALA A 204 -2.75 -21.48 24.83
N PRO A 205 -2.72 -22.38 25.84
CA PRO A 205 -3.32 -22.09 27.15
C PRO A 205 -2.62 -20.91 27.85
N GLN A 206 -1.34 -20.71 27.54
CA GLN A 206 -0.53 -19.56 27.91
C GLN A 206 0.27 -19.13 26.69
N VAL A 207 0.34 -17.82 26.43
CA VAL A 207 1.14 -17.25 25.35
C VAL A 207 2.62 -17.55 25.59
N ARG A 208 3.31 -18.07 24.57
CA ARG A 208 4.73 -18.44 24.62
C ARG A 208 5.63 -17.58 23.73
N LEU A 209 5.04 -16.80 22.82
CA LEU A 209 5.77 -15.86 21.97
C LEU A 209 5.79 -14.47 22.59
N ALA A 210 6.97 -13.86 22.65
CA ALA A 210 7.08 -12.45 23.01
C ALA A 210 6.62 -11.56 21.84
N PRO A 211 6.17 -10.32 22.10
CA PRO A 211 5.77 -9.38 21.04
C PRO A 211 6.86 -9.17 19.97
N ALA A 212 8.13 -9.06 20.39
CA ALA A 212 9.26 -8.91 19.48
C ALA A 212 9.45 -10.15 18.58
N ASP A 213 9.26 -11.35 19.13
CA ASP A 213 9.35 -12.60 18.37
C ASP A 213 8.23 -12.69 17.34
N CYS A 214 7.00 -12.32 17.69
CA CYS A 214 5.89 -12.23 16.73
C CYS A 214 6.20 -11.25 15.59
N PHE A 215 6.78 -10.09 15.91
CA PHE A 215 7.14 -9.10 14.90
C PHE A 215 8.22 -9.65 13.96
N ALA A 216 9.27 -10.25 14.52
CA ALA A 216 10.39 -10.82 13.78
C ALA A 216 9.97 -12.02 12.93
N LEU A 217 9.07 -12.88 13.45
CA LEU A 217 8.61 -14.09 12.79
C LEU A 217 7.96 -13.81 11.43
N LEU A 218 7.09 -12.80 11.33
CA LEU A 218 6.38 -12.49 10.08
C LEU A 218 7.13 -11.53 9.15
N THR A 219 8.11 -10.78 9.65
CA THR A 219 8.77 -9.72 8.87
C THR A 219 9.47 -10.24 7.60
N PRO A 220 10.22 -11.36 7.62
CA PRO A 220 10.87 -11.90 6.42
C PRO A 220 9.88 -12.20 5.29
N LEU A 221 8.74 -12.84 5.58
CA LEU A 221 7.73 -13.17 4.56
C LEU A 221 7.11 -11.90 3.96
N ILE A 222 6.79 -10.91 4.79
CA ILE A 222 6.26 -9.62 4.34
C ILE A 222 7.27 -8.92 3.42
N GLU A 223 8.54 -8.90 3.82
CA GLU A 223 9.61 -8.24 3.03
C GLU A 223 9.87 -8.98 1.72
N GLN A 224 9.87 -10.31 1.72
CA GLN A 224 9.99 -11.12 0.51
C GLN A 224 8.84 -10.86 -0.46
N ARG A 225 7.59 -10.87 0.01
CA ARG A 225 6.42 -10.61 -0.85
C ARG A 225 6.44 -9.19 -1.42
N LEU A 226 6.77 -8.19 -0.59
CA LEU A 226 6.90 -6.81 -1.05
C LEU A 226 8.01 -6.64 -2.09
N GLN A 227 9.14 -7.33 -1.92
CA GLN A 227 10.21 -7.33 -2.90
C GLN A 227 9.74 -7.93 -4.23
N GLY A 228 9.00 -9.03 -4.19
CA GLY A 228 8.36 -9.62 -5.39
C GLY A 228 7.44 -8.63 -6.10
N ILE A 229 6.60 -7.92 -5.35
CA ILE A 229 5.73 -6.86 -5.90
C ILE A 229 6.56 -5.78 -6.58
N ARG A 230 7.62 -5.28 -5.94
CA ARG A 230 8.47 -4.22 -6.50
C ARG A 230 9.21 -4.66 -7.76
N LEU A 231 9.66 -5.91 -7.82
CA LEU A 231 10.34 -6.46 -9.00
C LEU A 231 9.40 -6.57 -10.20
N ASN A 232 8.12 -6.86 -9.98
CA ASN A 232 7.13 -6.92 -11.06
C ASN A 232 6.75 -5.52 -11.60
N LEU A 233 7.11 -4.45 -10.88
CA LEU A 233 6.86 -3.06 -11.28
C LEU A 233 8.06 -2.39 -11.94
N ALA A 234 9.25 -3.01 -11.89
CA ALA A 234 10.50 -2.52 -12.46
C ALA A 234 10.66 -2.98 -13.92
#